data_AF-A0A7S1BZ46-F1
#
_entry.id   AF-A0A7S1BZ46-F1
#
_cell.length_a   1.000
_cell.length_b   1.000
_cell.length_c   1.000
_cell.angle_alpha   90.00
_cell.angle_beta   90.00
_cell.angle_gamma   90.00
#
_symmetry.space_group_name_H-M   'P 1'
#
loop_
_entity.id
_entity.type
_entity.pdbx_description
1 polymer ?
#
loop_
_entity_poly.entity_id
_entity_poly.type
_entity_poly.pdbx_seq_one_letter_code
_entity_poly.pdbx_strand_id
1 'polypeptide(L)'
;MLFSLVSFFLCITCTNAFGPISRPAFNSHIRTGLNALDYSDPVVSEEFTKVQGLTFEDVETELGDLGIPCPPTMNDFDIRMMLVEVRMRSNGTMPGTEKKKREKKASYSNKFEEMLYTKPNIEKMYDEFRENGNNNDLNAMIDYINDKELAITRYGATYQNIFDQVDAAITAKVEVTSPKLDFSGFPSNMGEAALEMTFGALGAVKSINCQPNDDGLTLYGTVEFEEIDVAKVCMKQYDGMDMGLGTVIKMDPVQ
;
A
#
# COMPACT_ATOMS: atom_id res chain seq x y z
N MET A 1 -52.71 55.62 8.81
CA MET A 1 -52.29 56.69 9.75
C MET A 1 -51.46 56.01 10.83
N LEU A 2 -50.18 56.27 11.10
CA LEU A 2 -49.22 57.33 10.81
C LEU A 2 -47.79 56.73 10.98
N PHE A 3 -46.83 57.23 10.19
CA PHE A 3 -45.36 57.41 10.38
C PHE A 3 -44.75 57.09 11.78
N SER A 4 -43.49 56.69 12.04
CA SER A 4 -42.13 57.01 11.51
C SER A 4 -41.14 56.08 12.28
N LEU A 5 -40.13 55.39 11.73
CA LEU A 5 -38.80 55.81 11.23
C LEU A 5 -37.94 56.63 12.23
N VAL A 6 -36.76 56.08 12.59
CA VAL A 6 -35.40 56.73 12.65
C VAL A 6 -34.52 56.40 13.89
N SER A 7 -33.29 55.94 13.58
CA SER A 7 -31.96 56.06 14.24
C SER A 7 -31.65 55.39 15.59
N PHE A 8 -30.71 54.43 15.60
CA PHE A 8 -29.23 54.60 15.72
C PHE A 8 -28.80 55.11 17.10
N PHE A 9 -28.25 54.22 17.94
CA PHE A 9 -27.04 54.56 18.69
C PHE A 9 -26.19 53.31 18.99
N LEU A 10 -24.94 53.44 18.58
CA LEU A 10 -23.79 52.57 18.77
C LEU A 10 -23.46 52.46 20.27
N CYS A 11 -23.27 51.27 20.81
CA CYS A 11 -22.42 51.10 21.99
C CYS A 11 -21.63 49.79 21.88
N ILE A 12 -20.41 49.97 21.37
CA ILE A 12 -19.31 49.03 21.43
C ILE A 12 -18.85 48.99 22.89
N THR A 13 -19.02 47.86 23.56
CA THR A 13 -18.16 47.49 24.69
C THR A 13 -17.76 46.04 24.53
N CYS A 14 -16.52 45.86 24.09
CA CYS A 14 -15.79 44.61 24.04
C CYS A 14 -15.72 44.00 25.45
N THR A 15 -16.48 42.93 25.70
CA THR A 15 -16.22 42.04 26.82
C THR A 15 -15.18 41.01 26.41
N ASN A 16 -14.04 41.08 27.10
CA ASN A 16 -12.88 40.21 26.99
C ASN A 16 -13.26 38.73 26.95
N ALA A 17 -13.02 38.09 25.81
CA ALA A 17 -12.94 36.65 25.69
C ALA A 17 -11.59 36.17 26.25
N PHE A 18 -11.52 35.95 27.55
CA PHE A 18 -10.52 35.06 28.15
C PHE A 18 -11.21 33.72 28.44
N GLY A 19 -11.42 32.94 27.39
CA GLY A 19 -11.66 31.52 27.55
C GLY A 19 -10.38 30.87 28.08
N PRO A 20 -10.46 29.89 28.99
CA PRO A 20 -9.28 29.13 29.39
C PRO A 20 -8.67 28.50 28.14
N ILE A 21 -7.37 28.73 27.93
CA ILE A 21 -6.57 28.01 26.95
C ILE A 21 -6.69 26.53 27.32
N SER A 22 -7.52 25.78 26.59
CA SER A 22 -7.53 24.33 26.64
C SER A 22 -6.12 23.88 26.30
N ARG A 23 -5.36 23.45 27.31
CA ARG A 23 -4.14 22.67 27.08
C ARG A 23 -4.56 21.49 26.19
N PRO A 24 -3.82 21.17 25.11
CA PRO A 24 -4.10 19.94 24.39
C PRO A 24 -4.11 18.81 25.41
N ALA A 25 -5.19 18.02 25.40
CA ALA A 25 -5.29 16.85 26.25
C ALA A 25 -4.06 15.99 25.94
N PHE A 26 -3.20 15.78 26.94
CA PHE A 26 -2.12 14.81 26.85
C PHE A 26 -2.77 13.49 26.45
N ASN A 27 -2.52 13.07 25.22
CA ASN A 27 -3.07 11.85 24.68
C ASN A 27 -2.31 10.70 25.36
N SER A 28 -2.80 10.25 26.51
CA SER A 28 -2.12 9.29 27.40
C SER A 28 -2.17 7.84 26.88
N HIS A 29 -2.20 7.65 25.56
CA HIS A 29 -2.34 6.33 24.95
C HIS A 29 -1.02 5.67 24.55
N ILE A 30 0.12 6.33 24.73
CA ILE A 30 1.40 5.65 24.64
C ILE A 30 1.69 5.03 26.01
N ARG A 31 1.13 3.85 26.25
CA ARG A 31 1.62 2.98 27.32
C ARG A 31 3.10 2.77 27.06
N THR A 32 3.94 3.04 28.05
CA THR A 32 5.35 2.62 28.13
C THR A 32 5.42 1.10 28.12
N GLY A 33 5.10 0.50 26.98
CA GLY A 33 5.45 -0.87 26.69
C GLY A 33 6.79 -0.79 26.00
N LEU A 34 7.89 -0.89 26.75
CA LEU A 34 9.13 -1.41 26.20
C LEU A 34 8.80 -2.83 25.73
N ASN A 35 8.29 -2.97 24.51
CA ASN A 35 8.41 -4.27 23.86
C ASN A 35 9.91 -4.42 23.64
N ALA A 36 10.51 -5.48 24.19
CA ALA A 36 11.92 -5.78 23.96
C ALA A 36 12.10 -6.04 22.45
N LEU A 37 12.40 -4.98 21.70
CA LEU A 37 12.73 -5.06 20.29
C LEU A 37 13.99 -5.93 20.18
N ASP A 38 13.93 -6.95 19.34
CA ASP A 38 15.09 -7.80 19.08
C ASP A 38 16.09 -7.00 18.24
N TYR A 39 17.24 -6.69 18.84
CA TYR A 39 18.34 -6.00 18.15
C TYR A 39 18.94 -6.82 17.00
N SER A 40 18.69 -8.13 16.99
CA SER A 40 19.13 -9.04 15.93
C SER A 40 18.29 -8.92 14.66
N ASP A 41 17.17 -8.19 14.70
CA ASP A 41 16.33 -7.91 13.54
C ASP A 41 16.98 -6.83 12.66
N PRO A 42 17.22 -7.09 11.35
CA PRO A 42 17.87 -6.14 10.46
C PRO A 42 17.13 -4.79 10.39
N VAL A 43 15.80 -4.77 10.46
CA VAL A 43 15.00 -3.53 10.35
C VAL A 43 15.18 -2.64 11.58
N VAL A 44 15.25 -3.25 12.77
CA VAL A 44 15.52 -2.54 14.03
C VAL A 44 16.96 -1.99 14.02
N SER A 45 17.92 -2.75 13.49
CA SER A 45 19.32 -2.35 13.42
C SER A 45 19.57 -1.13 12.51
N GLU A 46 18.83 -1.04 11.39
CA GLU A 46 18.92 0.09 10.46
C GLU A 46 18.37 1.38 11.07
N GLU A 47 17.20 1.31 11.72
CA GLU A 47 16.63 2.47 12.44
C GLU A 47 17.49 2.88 13.64
N PHE A 48 18.08 1.92 14.35
CA PHE A 48 19.02 2.21 15.44
C PHE A 48 20.28 2.89 14.95
N THR A 49 20.83 2.51 13.79
CA THR A 49 22.00 3.17 13.18
C THR A 49 21.72 4.65 12.89
N LYS A 50 20.49 5.00 12.50
CA LYS A 50 20.06 6.40 12.31
C LYS A 50 20.00 7.16 13.65
N VAL A 51 19.50 6.50 14.70
CA VAL A 51 19.39 7.09 16.04
C VAL A 51 20.74 7.21 16.75
N GLN A 52 21.72 6.34 16.47
CA GLN A 52 23.08 6.43 17.03
C GLN A 52 23.79 7.75 16.67
N GLY A 53 23.47 8.34 15.51
CA GLY A 53 24.05 9.61 15.08
C GLY A 53 23.49 10.85 15.78
N LEU A 54 22.38 10.73 16.52
CA LEU A 54 21.74 11.86 17.21
C LEU A 54 22.37 12.11 18.58
N THR A 55 22.38 13.37 19.01
CA THR A 55 22.77 13.69 20.38
C THR A 55 21.65 13.34 21.35
N PHE A 56 21.98 13.17 22.63
CA PHE A 56 21.02 12.85 23.67
C PHE A 56 19.88 13.88 23.76
N GLU A 57 20.21 15.16 23.64
CA GLU A 57 19.26 16.28 23.69
C GLU A 57 18.28 16.26 22.50
N ASP A 58 18.75 15.87 21.31
CA ASP A 58 17.90 15.73 20.13
C ASP A 58 16.90 14.56 20.30
N VAL A 59 17.35 13.44 20.89
CA VAL A 59 16.52 12.26 21.15
C VAL A 59 15.43 12.58 22.19
N GLU A 60 15.76 13.32 23.25
CA GLU A 60 14.77 13.76 24.25
C GLU A 60 13.76 14.76 23.68
N THR A 61 14.22 15.66 22.80
CA THR A 61 13.35 16.63 22.14
C THR A 61 12.34 15.92 21.23
N GLU A 62 12.80 14.98 20.40
CA GLU A 62 11.90 14.20 19.54
C GLU A 62 10.92 13.33 20.32
N LEU A 63 11.36 12.69 21.41
CA LEU A 63 10.46 11.95 22.29
C LEU A 63 9.42 12.87 22.97
N GLY A 64 9.84 14.08 23.34
CA GLY A 64 8.98 15.13 23.87
C GLY A 64 7.92 15.59 22.86
N ASP A 65 8.31 15.79 21.61
CA ASP A 65 7.40 16.13 20.50
C ASP A 65 6.39 15.02 20.23
N LEU A 66 6.80 13.75 20.43
CA LEU A 66 5.95 12.56 20.35
C LEU A 66 5.11 12.32 21.62
N GLY A 67 5.22 13.20 22.63
CA GLY A 67 4.41 13.19 23.84
C GLY A 67 4.83 12.16 24.89
N ILE A 68 6.05 11.61 24.81
CA ILE A 68 6.58 10.60 25.72
C ILE A 68 7.64 11.24 26.62
N PRO A 69 7.32 11.52 27.90
CA PRO A 69 8.32 12.07 28.80
C PRO A 69 9.38 11.02 29.11
N CYS A 70 10.64 11.35 28.81
CA CYS A 70 11.78 10.53 29.18
C CYS A 70 11.99 10.56 30.72
N PRO A 71 12.03 9.42 31.41
CA PRO A 71 12.37 9.40 32.83
C PRO A 71 13.87 9.71 33.01
N PRO A 72 14.24 10.66 33.89
CA PRO A 72 15.63 11.13 34.04
C PRO A 72 16.60 10.10 34.65
N THR A 73 16.09 8.92 35.01
CA THR A 73 16.86 7.79 35.58
C THR A 73 17.20 6.71 34.57
N MET A 74 16.77 6.85 33.30
CA MET A 74 16.94 5.84 32.26
C MET A 74 18.26 6.04 31.49
N ASN A 75 18.88 4.95 31.03
CA ASN A 75 20.17 4.99 30.33
C ASN A 75 19.99 5.51 28.89
N ASP A 76 21.00 6.19 28.33
CA ASP A 76 21.00 6.75 26.96
C ASP A 76 20.63 5.68 25.91
N PHE A 77 21.11 4.45 26.09
CA PHE A 77 20.76 3.32 25.23
C PHE A 77 19.26 3.00 25.25
N ASP A 78 18.65 2.95 26.43
CA ASP A 78 17.23 2.62 26.60
C ASP A 78 16.33 3.72 26.04
N ILE A 79 16.77 4.99 26.14
CA ILE A 79 16.08 6.17 25.61
C ILE A 79 16.13 6.17 24.07
N ARG A 80 17.29 5.83 23.49
CA ARG A 80 17.42 5.65 22.03
C ARG A 80 16.58 4.50 21.51
N MET A 81 16.54 3.37 22.23
CA MET A 81 15.70 2.23 21.88
C MET A 81 14.21 2.57 21.96
N MET A 82 13.81 3.39 22.93
CA MET A 82 12.45 3.91 23.02
C MET A 82 12.10 4.79 21.81
N LEU A 83 13.02 5.66 21.34
CA LEU A 83 12.81 6.44 20.13
C LEU A 83 12.69 5.55 18.88
N VAL A 84 13.52 4.52 18.75
CA VAL A 84 13.41 3.54 17.65
C VAL A 84 12.05 2.86 17.68
N GLU A 85 11.59 2.42 18.85
CA GLU A 85 10.28 1.80 18.99
C GLU A 85 9.15 2.74 18.55
N VAL A 86 9.20 4.01 18.97
CA VAL A 86 8.15 4.97 18.64
C VAL A 86 8.17 5.31 17.15
N ARG A 87 9.35 5.47 16.55
CA ARG A 87 9.50 5.65 15.10
C ARG A 87 8.97 4.44 14.34
N MET A 88 9.31 3.23 14.75
CA MET A 88 8.82 2.00 14.11
C MET A 88 7.31 1.81 14.27
N ARG A 89 6.75 2.14 15.43
CA ARG A 89 5.29 2.15 15.65
C ARG A 89 4.58 3.20 14.81
N SER A 90 5.16 4.41 14.71
CA SER A 90 4.62 5.49 13.89
C SER A 90 4.71 5.16 12.39
N ASN A 91 5.78 4.50 11.97
CA ASN A 91 6.00 4.09 10.57
C ASN A 91 5.27 2.78 10.22
N GLY A 92 4.66 2.09 11.20
CA GLY A 92 3.97 0.81 10.98
C GLY A 92 4.91 -0.37 10.66
N THR A 93 6.21 -0.23 10.89
CA THR A 93 7.26 -1.22 10.54
C THR A 93 7.64 -2.13 11.72
N MET A 94 6.77 -2.24 12.74
CA MET A 94 7.05 -3.10 13.89
C MET A 94 7.25 -4.56 13.44
N PRO A 95 8.25 -5.28 13.98
CA PRO A 95 8.49 -6.68 13.64
C PRO A 95 7.24 -7.51 13.96
N GLY A 96 6.77 -8.28 12.97
CA GLY A 96 5.50 -9.02 13.02
C GLY A 96 4.28 -8.30 12.43
N THR A 97 4.44 -7.06 11.97
CA THR A 97 3.37 -6.29 11.27
C THR A 97 3.55 -6.26 9.76
N GLU A 98 4.60 -6.89 9.23
CA GLU A 98 4.77 -7.10 7.79
C GLU A 98 3.52 -7.78 7.24
N LYS A 99 2.91 -7.20 6.20
CA LYS A 99 1.81 -7.85 5.47
C LYS A 99 2.37 -9.16 4.92
N LYS A 100 2.08 -10.26 5.62
CA LYS A 100 2.49 -11.60 5.23
C LYS A 100 2.16 -11.78 3.75
N LYS A 101 3.20 -11.94 2.91
CA LYS A 101 3.04 -12.17 1.47
C LYS A 101 2.07 -13.32 1.32
N ARG A 102 0.87 -13.06 0.78
CA ARG A 102 -0.20 -14.06 0.74
C ARG A 102 0.30 -15.20 -0.15
N GLU A 103 0.38 -16.40 0.41
CA GLU A 103 0.73 -17.59 -0.38
C GLU A 103 -0.49 -18.01 -1.21
N LYS A 104 -0.26 -18.36 -2.47
CA LYS A 104 -1.31 -18.87 -3.36
C LYS A 104 -1.89 -20.15 -2.75
N LYS A 105 -3.16 -20.15 -2.37
CA LYS A 105 -3.83 -21.34 -1.85
C LYS A 105 -4.10 -22.32 -3.01
N ALA A 106 -4.02 -23.62 -2.73
CA ALA A 106 -4.28 -24.68 -3.72
C ALA A 106 -5.77 -24.73 -4.17
N SER A 107 -6.69 -24.26 -3.31
CA SER A 107 -8.09 -24.07 -3.64
C SER A 107 -8.63 -22.85 -2.87
N TYR A 108 -9.49 -22.09 -3.53
CA TYR A 108 -10.21 -20.96 -2.94
C TYR A 108 -11.63 -21.40 -2.58
N SER A 109 -12.17 -20.87 -1.48
CA SER A 109 -13.52 -21.24 -1.04
C SER A 109 -14.60 -20.62 -1.94
N ASN A 110 -14.32 -19.42 -2.46
CA ASN A 110 -15.21 -18.63 -3.31
C ASN A 110 -14.42 -17.94 -4.43
N LYS A 111 -15.07 -17.65 -5.56
CA LYS A 111 -14.46 -16.92 -6.69
C LYS A 111 -13.96 -15.55 -6.27
N PHE A 112 -14.63 -14.90 -5.31
CA PHE A 112 -14.18 -13.63 -4.75
C PHE A 112 -12.78 -13.70 -4.11
N GLU A 113 -12.48 -14.76 -3.35
CA GLU A 113 -11.15 -14.93 -2.72
C GLU A 113 -10.06 -15.18 -3.77
N GLU A 114 -10.40 -15.93 -4.81
CA GLU A 114 -9.51 -16.14 -5.96
C GLU A 114 -9.23 -14.83 -6.69
N MET A 115 -10.26 -14.00 -6.89
CA MET A 115 -10.14 -12.72 -7.59
C MET A 115 -9.38 -11.68 -6.79
N LEU A 116 -9.56 -11.62 -5.47
CA LEU A 116 -8.74 -10.78 -4.59
C LEU A 116 -7.25 -11.12 -4.70
N TYR A 117 -6.92 -12.41 -4.81
CA TYR A 117 -5.54 -12.85 -4.98
C TYR A 117 -4.99 -12.57 -6.38
N THR A 118 -5.81 -12.80 -7.40
CA THR A 118 -5.38 -12.74 -8.80
C THR A 118 -5.30 -11.31 -9.32
N LYS A 119 -6.12 -10.39 -8.79
CA LYS A 119 -6.26 -9.02 -9.29
C LYS A 119 -6.10 -8.00 -8.16
N PRO A 120 -4.93 -7.33 -8.03
CA PRO A 120 -4.70 -6.35 -6.97
C PRO A 120 -5.59 -5.12 -7.06
N ASN A 121 -6.13 -4.80 -8.23
CA ASN A 121 -7.09 -3.71 -8.40
C ASN A 121 -8.39 -3.97 -7.61
N ILE A 122 -8.82 -5.24 -7.51
CA ILE A 122 -9.99 -5.63 -6.71
C ILE A 122 -9.68 -5.56 -5.22
N GLU A 123 -8.45 -5.89 -4.81
CA GLU A 123 -8.01 -5.73 -3.43
C GLU A 123 -7.99 -4.25 -3.00
N LYS A 124 -7.43 -3.36 -3.83
CA LYS A 124 -7.48 -1.90 -3.57
C LYS A 124 -8.92 -1.41 -3.44
N MET A 125 -9.79 -1.81 -4.36
CA MET A 125 -11.21 -1.42 -4.32
C MET A 125 -11.93 -1.96 -3.09
N TYR A 126 -11.60 -3.18 -2.65
CA TYR A 126 -12.11 -3.77 -1.41
C TYR A 126 -11.66 -2.97 -0.17
N ASP A 127 -10.37 -2.62 -0.09
CA ASP A 127 -9.82 -1.83 1.01
C ASP A 127 -10.45 -0.43 1.04
N GLU A 128 -10.63 0.24 -0.10
CA GLU A 128 -11.30 1.54 -0.20
C GLU A 128 -12.76 1.49 0.27
N PHE A 129 -13.54 0.47 -0.14
CA PHE A 129 -14.92 0.34 0.32
C PHE A 129 -15.02 0.01 1.81
N ARG A 130 -14.04 -0.72 2.35
CA ARG A 130 -13.96 -1.02 3.78
C ARG A 130 -13.59 0.22 4.60
N GLU A 131 -12.64 1.02 4.15
CA GLU A 131 -12.22 2.27 4.80
C GLU A 131 -13.35 3.31 4.79
N ASN A 132 -14.09 3.41 3.69
CA ASN A 132 -15.26 4.29 3.56
C ASN A 132 -16.50 3.78 4.34
N GLY A 133 -16.44 2.58 4.92
CA GLY A 133 -17.55 1.99 5.68
C GLY A 133 -18.79 1.64 4.83
N ASN A 134 -18.63 1.54 3.51
CA ASN A 134 -19.74 1.30 2.60
C ASN A 134 -20.00 -0.20 2.40
N ASN A 135 -20.59 -0.80 3.44
CA ASN A 135 -20.83 -2.24 3.49
C ASN A 135 -21.79 -2.76 2.41
N ASN A 136 -22.70 -1.91 1.92
CA ASN A 136 -23.67 -2.30 0.89
C ASN A 136 -23.00 -2.48 -0.46
N ASP A 137 -22.15 -1.53 -0.87
CA ASP A 137 -21.39 -1.60 -2.12
C ASP A 137 -20.39 -2.76 -2.07
N LEU A 138 -19.78 -3.00 -0.91
CA LEU A 138 -18.88 -4.13 -0.68
C LEU A 138 -19.61 -5.47 -0.83
N ASN A 139 -20.80 -5.62 -0.25
CA ASN A 139 -21.60 -6.84 -0.40
C ASN A 139 -22.07 -7.04 -1.85
N ALA A 140 -22.49 -5.97 -2.53
CA ALA A 140 -22.90 -6.02 -3.94
C ALA A 140 -21.73 -6.46 -4.84
N MET A 141 -20.52 -5.95 -4.59
CA MET A 141 -19.30 -6.39 -5.27
C MET A 141 -19.03 -7.89 -5.04
N ILE A 142 -19.07 -8.34 -3.78
CA ILE A 142 -18.80 -9.75 -3.44
C ILE A 142 -19.80 -10.68 -4.14
N ASP A 143 -21.09 -10.34 -4.10
CA ASP A 143 -22.14 -11.13 -4.76
C ASP A 143 -21.95 -11.15 -6.28
N TYR A 144 -21.56 -10.01 -6.88
CA TYR A 144 -21.31 -9.92 -8.32
C TYR A 144 -20.12 -10.76 -8.79
N ILE A 145 -19.04 -10.78 -8.01
CA ILE A 145 -17.85 -11.57 -8.33
C ILE A 145 -18.12 -13.08 -8.15
N ASN A 146 -18.95 -13.46 -7.18
CA ASN A 146 -19.33 -14.86 -7.00
C ASN A 146 -20.33 -15.34 -8.07
N ASP A 147 -21.43 -14.60 -8.27
CA ASP A 147 -22.53 -14.94 -9.18
C ASP A 147 -23.09 -13.71 -9.92
N LYS A 148 -22.47 -13.39 -11.06
CA LYS A 148 -22.81 -12.23 -11.91
C LYS A 148 -24.30 -12.15 -12.28
N GLU A 149 -24.91 -13.24 -12.75
CA GLU A 149 -26.31 -13.24 -13.21
C GLU A 149 -27.31 -12.96 -12.08
N LEU A 150 -27.05 -13.57 -10.91
CA LEU A 150 -27.93 -13.45 -9.75
C LEU A 150 -27.79 -12.07 -9.09
N ALA A 151 -26.58 -11.50 -9.08
CA ALA A 151 -26.34 -10.13 -8.65
C ALA A 151 -27.01 -9.10 -9.57
N ILE A 152 -26.94 -9.25 -10.89
CA ILE A 152 -27.65 -8.37 -11.84
C ILE A 152 -29.16 -8.42 -11.61
N THR A 153 -29.71 -9.62 -11.40
CA THR A 153 -31.15 -9.79 -11.16
C THR A 153 -31.62 -9.13 -9.86
N ARG A 154 -30.81 -9.20 -8.79
CA ARG A 154 -31.16 -8.66 -7.47
C ARG A 154 -30.88 -7.17 -7.32
N TYR A 155 -29.82 -6.67 -7.95
CA TYR A 155 -29.20 -5.39 -7.64
C TYR A 155 -28.90 -4.52 -8.86
N GLY A 156 -29.10 -5.03 -10.08
CA GLY A 156 -28.75 -4.34 -11.32
C GLY A 156 -29.33 -2.93 -11.45
N ALA A 157 -30.56 -2.69 -10.96
CA ALA A 157 -31.18 -1.37 -11.03
C ALA A 157 -30.52 -0.31 -10.12
N THR A 158 -29.84 -0.72 -9.03
CA THR A 158 -29.31 0.21 -8.00
C THR A 158 -27.79 0.29 -8.03
N TYR A 159 -27.11 -0.83 -8.35
CA TYR A 159 -25.65 -0.95 -8.24
C TYR A 159 -24.96 -1.19 -9.61
N GLN A 160 -25.62 -0.87 -10.72
CA GLN A 160 -25.06 -0.98 -12.08
C GLN A 160 -23.67 -0.31 -12.16
N ASN A 161 -23.53 0.90 -11.60
CA ASN A 161 -22.26 1.63 -11.61
C ASN A 161 -21.13 0.88 -10.88
N ILE A 162 -21.45 0.18 -9.78
CA ILE A 162 -20.47 -0.63 -9.05
C ILE A 162 -20.09 -1.84 -9.89
N PHE A 163 -21.04 -2.48 -10.57
CA PHE A 163 -20.76 -3.62 -11.44
C PHE A 163 -19.89 -3.23 -12.65
N ASP A 164 -20.13 -2.06 -13.22
CA ASP A 164 -19.29 -1.50 -14.29
C ASP A 164 -17.87 -1.19 -13.79
N GLN A 165 -17.73 -0.66 -12.56
CA GLN A 165 -16.44 -0.45 -11.91
C GLN A 165 -15.71 -1.75 -11.61
N VAL A 166 -16.44 -2.79 -11.17
CA VAL A 166 -15.88 -4.12 -10.93
C VAL A 166 -15.41 -4.74 -12.25
N ASP A 167 -16.23 -4.72 -13.31
CA ASP A 167 -15.83 -5.21 -14.63
C ASP A 167 -14.63 -4.43 -15.19
N ALA A 168 -14.59 -3.10 -14.96
CA ALA A 168 -13.45 -2.27 -15.30
C ALA A 168 -12.20 -2.66 -14.48
N ALA A 169 -12.32 -2.92 -13.18
CA ALA A 169 -11.21 -3.31 -12.32
C ALA A 169 -10.69 -4.74 -12.62
N ILE A 170 -11.57 -5.65 -13.05
CA ILE A 170 -11.21 -6.99 -13.54
C ILE A 170 -10.42 -6.89 -14.86
N THR A 171 -10.86 -6.00 -15.75
CA THR A 171 -10.28 -5.81 -17.09
C THR A 171 -9.04 -4.93 -17.07
N ALA A 172 -8.94 -4.01 -16.11
CA ALA A 172 -7.82 -3.10 -15.96
C ALA A 172 -6.53 -3.88 -15.73
N LYS A 173 -5.55 -3.65 -16.62
CA LYS A 173 -4.19 -4.13 -16.42
C LYS A 173 -3.64 -3.53 -15.11
N VAL A 174 -2.90 -4.33 -14.34
CA VAL A 174 -2.32 -3.89 -13.07
C VAL A 174 -1.42 -2.67 -13.35
N GLU A 175 -1.63 -1.59 -12.61
CA GLU A 175 -0.81 -0.39 -12.76
C GLU A 175 0.62 -0.67 -12.32
N VAL A 176 1.57 -0.39 -13.22
CA VAL A 176 3.01 -0.50 -12.95
C VAL A 176 3.42 0.62 -12.00
N THR A 177 3.49 0.28 -10.73
CA THR A 177 3.92 1.19 -9.65
C THR A 177 5.41 1.02 -9.30
N SER A 178 6.03 -0.05 -9.80
CA SER A 178 7.43 -0.39 -9.59
C SER A 178 8.13 -0.59 -10.95
N PRO A 179 9.41 -0.20 -11.10
CA PRO A 179 10.19 -0.50 -12.31
C PRO A 179 10.54 -1.99 -12.46
N LYS A 180 10.16 -2.81 -11.47
CA LYS A 180 10.37 -4.25 -11.45
C LYS A 180 9.13 -5.02 -11.89
N LEU A 181 9.31 -5.94 -12.82
CA LEU A 181 8.27 -6.79 -13.39
C LEU A 181 8.66 -8.28 -13.27
N ASP A 182 7.71 -9.11 -12.91
CA ASP A 182 7.78 -10.56 -13.05
C ASP A 182 7.27 -10.93 -14.44
N PHE A 183 7.97 -11.84 -15.12
CA PHE A 183 7.58 -12.33 -16.44
C PHE A 183 7.48 -13.85 -16.46
N SER A 184 6.57 -14.38 -17.26
CA SER A 184 6.47 -15.80 -17.56
C SER A 184 5.95 -16.05 -18.97
N GLY A 185 6.33 -17.19 -19.56
CA GLY A 185 5.87 -17.60 -20.89
C GLY A 185 6.82 -17.27 -22.03
N PHE A 186 8.00 -16.70 -21.75
CA PHE A 186 9.02 -16.52 -22.77
C PHE A 186 9.60 -17.87 -23.22
N PRO A 187 9.94 -18.07 -24.50
CA PRO A 187 10.55 -19.32 -24.97
C PRO A 187 11.86 -19.67 -24.26
N SER A 188 12.04 -20.93 -23.86
CA SER A 188 13.28 -21.42 -23.22
C SER A 188 14.52 -21.30 -24.10
N ASN A 189 14.36 -21.20 -25.42
CA ASN A 189 15.45 -21.02 -26.37
C ASN A 189 16.04 -19.59 -26.41
N MET A 190 15.38 -18.59 -25.82
CA MET A 190 15.91 -17.23 -25.75
C MET A 190 17.06 -17.15 -24.73
N GLY A 191 16.90 -17.79 -23.57
CA GLY A 191 17.84 -17.67 -22.45
C GLY A 191 17.98 -16.22 -21.94
N GLU A 192 18.83 -16.03 -20.93
CA GLU A 192 18.99 -14.74 -20.24
C GLU A 192 19.50 -13.63 -21.17
N ALA A 193 20.53 -13.92 -21.97
CA ALA A 193 21.15 -12.93 -22.85
C ALA A 193 20.20 -12.39 -23.93
N ALA A 194 19.34 -13.24 -24.52
CA ALA A 194 18.39 -12.73 -25.51
C ALA A 194 17.22 -11.98 -24.85
N LEU A 195 16.82 -12.36 -23.63
CA LEU A 195 15.84 -11.59 -22.86
C LEU A 195 16.40 -10.22 -22.48
N GLU A 196 17.65 -10.15 -22.05
CA GLU A 196 18.34 -8.89 -21.74
C GLU A 196 18.41 -7.98 -22.97
N MET A 197 18.71 -8.52 -24.15
CA MET A 197 18.66 -7.75 -25.40
C MET A 197 17.24 -7.29 -25.75
N THR A 198 16.23 -8.14 -25.51
CA THR A 198 14.83 -7.84 -25.83
C THR A 198 14.27 -6.74 -24.93
N PHE A 199 14.54 -6.81 -23.62
CA PHE A 199 14.17 -5.77 -22.67
C PHE A 199 15.04 -4.53 -22.82
N GLY A 200 16.33 -4.70 -23.12
CA GLY A 200 17.28 -3.63 -23.41
C GLY A 200 16.91 -2.78 -24.62
N ALA A 201 16.15 -3.34 -25.58
CA ALA A 201 15.60 -2.59 -26.71
C ALA A 201 14.51 -1.58 -26.29
N LEU A 202 13.86 -1.79 -25.13
CA LEU A 202 12.87 -0.86 -24.59
C LEU A 202 13.51 0.21 -23.69
N GLY A 203 14.59 -0.11 -22.99
CA GLY A 203 15.31 0.81 -22.13
C GLY A 203 16.36 0.11 -21.28
N ALA A 204 17.09 0.88 -20.47
CA ALA A 204 18.15 0.36 -19.61
C ALA A 204 17.59 -0.63 -18.57
N VAL A 205 18.13 -1.84 -18.57
CA VAL A 205 17.82 -2.91 -17.62
C VAL A 205 18.85 -2.86 -16.48
N LYS A 206 18.38 -2.74 -15.25
CA LYS A 206 19.21 -2.72 -14.04
C LYS A 206 19.55 -4.13 -13.58
N SER A 207 18.59 -5.05 -13.64
CA SER A 207 18.84 -6.46 -13.36
C SER A 207 17.84 -7.36 -14.08
N ILE A 208 18.29 -8.56 -14.44
CA ILE A 208 17.44 -9.62 -14.98
C ILE A 208 17.78 -10.92 -14.26
N ASN A 209 16.76 -11.72 -13.99
CA ASN A 209 16.91 -13.08 -13.51
C ASN A 209 15.92 -13.93 -14.29
N CYS A 210 16.39 -15.02 -14.90
CA CYS A 210 15.52 -15.94 -15.63
C CYS A 210 15.83 -17.38 -15.22
N GLN A 211 14.77 -18.19 -15.13
CA GLN A 211 14.85 -19.60 -14.81
C GLN A 211 13.92 -20.37 -15.75
N PRO A 212 14.33 -21.59 -16.17
CA PRO A 212 13.44 -22.47 -16.91
C PRO A 212 12.28 -22.89 -16.01
N ASN A 213 11.07 -22.79 -16.54
CA ASN A 213 9.88 -23.30 -15.87
C ASN A 213 9.84 -24.84 -15.93
N ASP A 214 9.09 -25.47 -15.04
CA ASP A 214 8.98 -26.94 -14.94
C ASP A 214 8.45 -27.59 -16.24
N ASP A 215 7.72 -26.82 -17.05
CA ASP A 215 7.22 -27.23 -18.37
C ASP A 215 8.36 -27.42 -19.40
N GLY A 216 9.59 -26.98 -19.12
CA GLY A 216 10.78 -27.10 -19.98
C GLY A 216 10.76 -26.27 -21.27
N LEU A 217 9.61 -25.69 -21.62
CA LEU A 217 9.38 -24.93 -22.86
C LEU A 217 9.39 -23.41 -22.63
N THR A 218 9.14 -22.96 -21.40
CA THR A 218 9.00 -21.55 -21.06
C THR A 218 10.00 -21.13 -19.98
N LEU A 219 10.31 -19.83 -19.95
CA LEU A 219 11.09 -19.15 -18.92
C LEU A 219 10.14 -18.36 -18.03
N TYR A 220 10.49 -18.31 -16.75
CA TYR A 220 9.93 -17.38 -15.79
C TYR A 220 11.07 -16.61 -15.12
N GLY A 221 10.80 -15.40 -14.65
CA GLY A 221 11.86 -14.56 -14.13
C GLY A 221 11.39 -13.19 -13.70
N THR A 222 12.36 -12.36 -13.33
CA THR A 222 12.14 -10.99 -12.89
C THR A 222 13.05 -10.06 -13.68
N VAL A 223 12.51 -8.95 -14.17
CA VAL A 223 13.28 -7.87 -14.82
C VAL A 223 13.07 -6.56 -14.07
N GLU A 224 14.15 -5.83 -13.80
CA GLU A 224 14.12 -4.51 -13.20
C GLU A 224 14.69 -3.50 -14.19
N PHE A 225 13.90 -2.50 -14.55
CA PHE A 225 14.32 -1.38 -15.40
C PHE A 225 14.85 -0.23 -14.55
N GLU A 226 15.63 0.67 -15.16
CA GLU A 226 16.02 1.92 -14.49
C GLU A 226 14.83 2.90 -14.37
N GLU A 227 13.91 2.88 -15.33
CA GLU A 227 12.75 3.77 -15.35
C GLU A 227 11.40 3.03 -15.35
N ILE A 228 10.46 3.57 -14.58
CA ILE A 228 9.10 3.03 -14.43
C ILE A 228 8.32 3.12 -15.75
N ASP A 229 8.57 4.14 -16.56
CA ASP A 229 7.86 4.32 -17.83
C ASP A 229 8.25 3.27 -18.87
N VAL A 230 9.49 2.78 -18.83
CA VAL A 230 9.93 1.64 -19.65
C VAL A 230 9.21 0.36 -19.22
N ALA A 231 9.04 0.13 -17.92
CA ALA A 231 8.28 -1.00 -17.41
C ALA A 231 6.80 -0.96 -17.88
N LYS A 232 6.17 0.22 -17.91
CA LYS A 232 4.82 0.39 -18.48
C LYS A 232 4.76 0.05 -19.97
N VAL A 233 5.76 0.47 -20.75
CA VAL A 233 5.86 0.16 -22.19
C VAL A 233 6.06 -1.34 -22.38
N CYS A 234 6.94 -1.96 -21.59
CA CYS A 234 7.21 -3.39 -21.60
C CYS A 234 5.94 -4.22 -21.36
N MET A 235 5.18 -3.88 -20.33
CA MET A 235 3.88 -4.53 -20.07
C MET A 235 2.90 -4.32 -21.22
N LYS A 236 2.81 -3.12 -21.81
CA LYS A 236 1.90 -2.90 -22.95
C LYS A 236 2.30 -3.71 -24.19
N GLN A 237 3.59 -3.89 -24.42
CA GLN A 237 4.14 -4.54 -25.60
C GLN A 237 4.04 -6.07 -25.51
N TYR A 238 4.45 -6.65 -24.37
CA TYR A 238 4.65 -8.10 -24.26
C TYR A 238 3.53 -8.83 -23.52
N ASP A 239 2.80 -8.17 -22.62
CA ASP A 239 1.70 -8.82 -21.91
C ASP A 239 0.55 -9.16 -22.88
N GLY A 240 0.30 -10.46 -23.06
CA GLY A 240 -0.70 -10.95 -24.02
C GLY A 240 -0.12 -11.40 -25.37
N MET A 241 1.20 -11.29 -25.58
CA MET A 241 1.85 -11.69 -26.84
C MET A 241 2.13 -13.20 -26.87
N ASP A 242 1.73 -13.88 -27.96
CA ASP A 242 2.13 -15.27 -28.24
C ASP A 242 3.37 -15.26 -29.14
N MET A 243 4.46 -15.84 -28.66
CA MET A 243 5.73 -15.96 -29.39
C MET A 243 5.83 -17.25 -30.22
N GLY A 244 4.69 -17.85 -30.60
CA GLY A 244 4.62 -19.01 -31.48
C GLY A 244 4.76 -20.36 -30.77
N LEU A 245 4.59 -20.39 -29.45
CA LEU A 245 4.57 -21.62 -28.63
C LEU A 245 3.15 -21.99 -28.16
N GLY A 246 2.13 -21.21 -28.53
CA GLY A 246 0.76 -21.41 -28.04
C GLY A 246 0.60 -21.07 -26.55
N THR A 247 1.63 -20.46 -25.95
CA THR A 247 1.62 -19.91 -24.59
C THR A 247 1.77 -18.41 -24.67
N VAL A 248 0.93 -17.71 -23.92
CA VAL A 248 0.88 -16.25 -23.92
C VAL A 248 1.83 -15.73 -22.86
N ILE A 249 2.64 -14.73 -23.21
CA ILE A 249 3.50 -14.05 -22.25
C ILE A 249 2.63 -13.31 -21.24
N LYS A 250 2.94 -13.51 -19.95
CA LYS A 250 2.34 -12.79 -18.83
C LYS A 250 3.39 -11.90 -18.19
N MET A 251 3.06 -10.63 -18.05
CA MET A 251 3.90 -9.65 -17.37
C MET A 251 3.12 -9.09 -16.17
N ASP A 252 3.63 -9.30 -14.97
CA ASP A 252 3.00 -8.85 -13.73
C ASP A 252 3.95 -7.87 -13.01
N PRO A 253 3.47 -6.70 -12.56
CA PRO A 253 4.33 -5.80 -11.79
C PRO A 253 4.57 -6.38 -10.40
N VAL A 254 5.82 -6.28 -9.94
CA VAL A 254 6.17 -6.70 -8.58
C VAL A 254 5.62 -5.66 -7.60
N GLN A 255 4.69 -6.11 -6.74
CA GLN A 255 4.12 -5.32 -5.65
C GLN A 255 5.07 -5.20 -4.47
#